data_AF-A0A8J5GTS2-F1
#
_entry.id   AF-A0A8J5GTS2-F1
#
_cell.length_a   1.000
_cell.length_b   1.000
_cell.length_c   1.000
_cell.angle_alpha   90.00
_cell.angle_beta   90.00
_cell.angle_gamma   90.00
#
_symmetry.space_group_name_H-M   'P 1'
#
loop_
_entity.id
_entity.type
_entity.pdbx_description
1 polymer ?
#
loop_
_entity_poly.entity_id
_entity_poly.type
_entity_poly.pdbx_seq_one_letter_code
_entity_poly.pdbx_strand_id
1 'polypeptide(L)'
;MTTTSKMVGTQGCVDPKYCSTLEYSKKSDVFNFEVVIQELITGQPPVLKGVPDEMVFIVERVEEKLKRGNIEAIIDSRLQNIYDINSI
;
A
#
# COMPACT_ATOMS: atom_id res chain seq x y z
N MET A 1 -6.69 4.16 35.85
CA MET A 1 -6.64 3.06 34.86
C MET A 1 -6.17 3.67 33.54
N THR A 2 -4.91 3.48 33.18
CA THR A 2 -4.37 3.92 31.88
C THR A 2 -4.62 2.80 30.87
N THR A 3 -5.71 2.89 30.11
CA THR A 3 -5.96 1.99 28.97
C THR A 3 -5.03 2.38 27.83
N THR A 4 -3.83 1.83 27.80
CA THR A 4 -2.98 1.83 26.60
C THR A 4 -3.60 0.86 25.59
N SER A 5 -4.35 1.40 24.62
CA SER A 5 -4.77 0.62 23.46
C SER A 5 -3.51 0.21 22.70
N LYS A 6 -3.14 -1.07 22.77
CA LYS A 6 -1.94 -1.59 22.12
C LYS A 6 -2.21 -1.57 20.62
N MET A 7 -1.58 -0.63 19.91
CA MET A 7 -1.62 -0.57 18.45
C MET A 7 -1.00 -1.86 17.91
N VAL A 8 -1.84 -2.74 17.34
CA VAL A 8 -1.42 -3.96 16.65
C VAL A 8 -1.67 -3.71 15.16
N GLY A 9 -0.59 -3.63 14.38
CA GLY A 9 -0.66 -3.41 12.94
C GLY A 9 0.60 -3.90 12.24
N THR A 10 0.47 -4.25 10.96
CA THR A 10 1.61 -4.59 10.10
C THR A 10 2.24 -3.30 9.62
N GLN A 11 3.56 -3.18 9.76
CA GLN A 11 4.30 -2.02 9.25
C GLN A 11 4.02 -1.83 7.75
N GLY A 12 3.51 -0.65 7.37
CA GLY A 12 3.08 -0.33 5.99
C GLY A 12 1.59 -0.50 5.69
N CYS A 13 0.83 -1.16 6.57
CA CYS A 13 -0.62 -1.34 6.43
C CYS A 13 -1.40 -0.55 7.50
N VAL A 14 -0.86 0.60 7.94
CA VAL A 14 -1.49 1.41 8.97
C VAL A 14 -1.65 2.83 8.45
N ASP A 15 -2.90 3.28 8.36
CA ASP A 15 -3.27 4.66 8.04
C ASP A 15 -2.39 5.65 8.84
N PRO A 16 -1.60 6.50 8.18
CA PRO A 16 -0.77 7.50 8.83
C PRO A 16 -1.57 8.42 9.76
N LYS A 17 -2.86 8.66 9.46
CA LYS A 17 -3.77 9.41 10.32
C LYS A 17 -4.11 8.62 11.58
N TYR A 18 -4.43 7.33 11.44
CA TYR A 18 -4.61 6.47 12.62
C TYR A 18 -3.34 6.40 13.49
N CYS A 19 -2.15 6.29 12.89
CA CYS A 19 -0.87 6.32 13.61
C CYS A 19 -0.65 7.62 14.40
N SER A 20 -1.11 8.76 13.87
CA SER A 20 -0.89 10.08 14.47
C SER A 20 -1.98 10.51 15.45
N THR A 21 -3.24 10.12 15.23
CA THR A 21 -4.38 10.53 16.07
C THR A 21 -4.84 9.44 17.04
N LEU A 22 -4.47 8.18 16.78
CA LEU A 22 -5.04 6.98 17.43
C LEU A 22 -6.57 6.84 17.23
N GLU A 23 -7.15 7.59 16.30
CA GLU A 23 -8.58 7.56 16.00
C GLU A 23 -8.86 6.62 14.83
N TYR A 24 -9.34 5.42 15.15
CA TYR A 24 -9.77 4.47 14.12
C TYR A 24 -11.08 4.92 13.49
N SER A 25 -11.18 4.86 12.16
CA SER A 25 -12.36 5.30 11.43
C SER A 25 -12.62 4.46 10.18
N LYS A 26 -13.83 4.59 9.61
CA LYS A 26 -14.15 4.03 8.28
C LYS A 26 -13.17 4.49 7.19
N LYS A 27 -12.54 5.67 7.33
CA LYS A 27 -11.53 6.15 6.38
C LYS A 27 -10.22 5.37 6.51
N SER A 28 -9.88 4.95 7.71
CA SER A 28 -8.70 4.10 7.96
C SER A 28 -8.89 2.70 7.39
N ASP A 29 -10.11 2.15 7.41
CA ASP A 29 -10.43 0.90 6.72
C ASP A 29 -10.26 1.01 5.20
N VAL A 30 -10.74 2.11 4.61
CA VAL A 30 -10.58 2.36 3.16
C VAL A 30 -9.11 2.47 2.80
N PHE A 31 -8.31 3.19 3.59
CA PHE A 31 -6.87 3.30 3.38
C PHE A 31 -6.18 1.93 3.46
N ASN A 32 -6.48 1.13 4.49
CA ASN A 32 -5.87 -0.19 4.64
C ASN A 32 -6.27 -1.12 3.48
N PHE A 33 -7.51 -1.02 2.98
CA PHE A 33 -7.95 -1.77 1.81
C PHE A 33 -7.26 -1.33 0.51
N GLU A 34 -6.96 -0.03 0.35
CA GLU A 34 -6.18 0.48 -0.76
C GLU A 34 -4.78 -0.15 -0.81
N VAL A 35 -4.10 -0.26 0.33
CA VAL A 35 -2.79 -0.94 0.42
C VAL A 35 -2.91 -2.39 -0.06
N VAL A 36 -3.93 -3.12 0.40
CA VAL A 36 -4.16 -4.52 0.00
C VAL A 36 -4.39 -4.64 -1.51
N ILE A 37 -5.17 -3.73 -2.12
CA ILE A 37 -5.37 -3.72 -3.58
C ILE A 37 -4.03 -3.54 -4.30
N GLN A 38 -3.18 -2.63 -3.83
CA GLN A 38 -1.89 -2.38 -4.45
C GLN A 38 -0.94 -3.57 -4.29
N GLU A 39 -0.95 -4.26 -3.15
CA GLU A 39 -0.20 -5.53 -2.98
C GLU A 39 -0.65 -6.58 -3.98
N LEU A 40 -1.97 -6.71 -4.20
CA LEU A 40 -2.53 -7.68 -5.16
C LEU A 40 -2.16 -7.35 -6.61
N ILE A 41 -2.23 -6.07 -6.99
CA ILE A 41 -1.92 -5.63 -8.35
C ILE A 41 -0.43 -5.80 -8.66
N THR A 42 0.44 -5.43 -7.71
CA THR A 42 1.90 -5.39 -7.91
C THR A 42 2.58 -6.71 -7.58
N GLY A 43 1.96 -7.55 -6.75
CA GLY A 43 2.60 -8.72 -6.15
C GLY A 43 3.72 -8.37 -5.16
N GLN A 44 3.79 -7.11 -4.70
CA GLN A 44 4.83 -6.60 -3.82
C GLN A 44 4.30 -6.40 -2.39
N PRO A 45 5.17 -6.51 -1.36
CA PRO A 45 4.77 -6.22 0.02
C PRO A 45 4.47 -4.71 0.23
N PRO A 46 3.75 -4.34 1.30
CA PRO A 46 3.37 -2.95 1.60
C PRO A 46 4.58 -2.04 1.83
N VAL A 47 5.68 -2.62 2.31
CA VAL A 47 6.96 -1.94 2.55
C VAL A 47 8.04 -2.66 1.77
N LEU A 48 8.68 -1.91 0.90
CA LEU A 48 9.82 -2.34 0.11
C LEU A 48 11.11 -1.84 0.76
N LYS A 49 12.17 -2.65 0.68
CA LYS A 49 13.53 -2.24 1.05
C LYS A 49 14.23 -1.63 -0.15
N GLY A 50 14.48 -0.34 -0.10
CA GLY A 50 15.30 0.41 -1.03
C GLY A 50 16.80 0.27 -0.74
N VAL A 51 17.63 0.88 -1.59
CA VAL A 51 19.09 0.88 -1.45
C VAL A 51 19.57 2.34 -1.40
N PRO A 52 20.36 2.75 -0.39
CA PRO A 52 20.82 1.98 0.78
C PRO A 52 19.84 2.14 1.96
N ASP A 53 19.04 1.11 2.22
CA ASP A 53 18.20 0.94 3.43
C ASP A 53 17.02 1.91 3.61
N GLU A 54 16.56 2.53 2.53
CA GLU A 54 15.33 3.33 2.52
C GLU A 54 14.10 2.41 2.62
N MET A 55 13.11 2.76 3.45
CA MET A 55 11.81 2.10 3.43
C MET A 55 10.90 2.85 2.46
N VAL A 56 10.46 2.16 1.42
CA VAL A 56 9.54 2.73 0.43
C VAL A 56 8.17 2.10 0.61
N PHE A 57 7.15 2.92 0.83
CA PHE A 57 5.78 2.44 0.92
C PHE A 57 5.24 2.16 -0.48
N ILE A 58 4.50 1.05 -0.62
CA ILE A 58 3.92 0.66 -1.90
C ILE A 58 2.99 1.75 -2.48
N VAL A 59 2.27 2.46 -1.61
CA VAL A 59 1.36 3.57 -1.98
C VAL A 59 2.10 4.70 -2.68
N GLU A 60 3.27 5.08 -2.17
CA GLU A 60 4.10 6.14 -2.76
C GLU A 60 4.66 5.68 -4.11
N ARG A 61 5.18 4.44 -4.17
CA ARG A 61 5.73 3.86 -5.39
C ARG A 61 4.68 3.75 -6.50
N VAL A 62 3.48 3.26 -6.18
CA VAL A 62 2.38 3.13 -7.15
C VAL A 62 1.94 4.51 -7.62
N GLU A 63 1.78 5.47 -6.70
CA GLU A 63 1.41 6.84 -7.05
C GLU A 63 2.43 7.48 -8.00
N GLU A 64 3.73 7.31 -7.76
CA GLU A 64 4.79 7.80 -8.65
C GLU A 64 4.74 7.17 -10.05
N LYS A 65 4.50 5.87 -10.14
CA LYS A 65 4.40 5.15 -11.43
C LYS A 65 3.17 5.58 -12.21
N LEU A 66 2.04 5.76 -11.53
CA LEU A 66 0.79 6.25 -12.12
C LEU A 66 0.93 7.70 -12.60
N LYS A 67 1.55 8.59 -11.81
CA LYS A 67 1.85 9.99 -12.22
C LYS A 67 2.70 10.08 -13.49
N ARG A 68 3.55 9.08 -13.74
CA ARG A 68 4.37 8.97 -14.96
C ARG A 68 3.63 8.33 -16.14
N GLY A 69 2.36 7.95 -15.96
CA GLY A 69 1.55 7.28 -16.99
C GLY A 69 1.96 5.84 -17.27
N ASN A 70 2.72 5.20 -16.37
CA ASN A 70 3.24 3.85 -16.58
C ASN A 70 2.50 2.83 -15.73
N ILE A 71 1.28 2.49 -16.17
CA ILE A 71 0.39 1.52 -15.49
C ILE A 71 0.98 0.10 -15.57
N GLU A 72 1.58 -0.28 -16.70
CA GLU A 72 2.18 -1.62 -16.84
C GLU A 72 3.31 -1.86 -15.82
N ALA A 73 4.04 -0.80 -15.42
CA ALA A 73 5.09 -0.90 -14.41
C ALA A 73 4.61 -1.16 -12.98
N ILE A 74 3.30 -1.10 -12.71
CA ILE A 74 2.74 -1.52 -11.42
C ILE A 74 2.15 -2.93 -11.45
N ILE A 75 2.07 -3.57 -12.60
CA ILE A 75 1.49 -4.92 -12.69
C ILE A 75 2.51 -5.97 -12.27
N ASP A 76 2.05 -6.96 -11.52
CA ASP A 76 2.85 -8.11 -11.12
C ASP A 76 3.40 -8.84 -12.35
N SER A 77 4.73 -8.86 -12.46
CA SER A 77 5.46 -9.56 -13.53
C SER A 77 5.11 -11.05 -13.66
N ARG A 78 4.63 -11.69 -12.57
CA ARG A 78 4.20 -13.09 -12.57
C ARG A 78 2.92 -13.32 -13.37
N LEU A 79 2.15 -12.26 -13.63
CA LEU A 79 0.99 -12.31 -14.50
C LEU A 79 1.38 -12.36 -15.99
N GLN A 80 2.65 -12.35 -16.40
CA GLN A 80 3.09 -12.67 -17.78
C GLN A 80 2.24 -12.07 -18.93
N ASN A 81 1.69 -10.86 -18.76
CA ASN A 81 0.77 -10.22 -19.71
C ASN A 81 -0.55 -10.97 -19.99
N ILE A 82 -0.96 -11.91 -19.12
CA ILE A 82 -2.30 -12.52 -19.11
C ILE A 82 -3.28 -11.67 -18.29
N TYR A 83 -3.42 -10.40 -18.66
CA TYR A 83 -4.38 -9.45 -18.10
C TYR A 83 -4.79 -8.45 -19.18
N ASP A 84 -5.99 -7.88 -19.07
CA ASP A 84 -6.47 -6.82 -19.96
C ASP A 84 -6.57 -5.51 -19.19
N ILE A 85 -5.75 -4.53 -19.58
CA ILE A 85 -5.73 -3.18 -18.99
C ILE A 85 -6.99 -2.38 -19.29
N ASN A 86 -7.76 -2.78 -20.31
CA ASN A 86 -8.98 -2.12 -20.75
C ASN A 86 -10.24 -2.94 -20.41
N SER A 87 -10.14 -3.94 -19.53
CA SER A 87 -11.31 -4.71 -19.10
C SER A 87 -12.31 -3.80 -18.38
N ILE A 88 -13.56 -3.77 -18.87
CA ILE A 88 -14.68 -2.95 -18.35
C ILE A 88 -15.66 -3.82 -17.59
#